data_AF-A0A3A4ALC7-F1
#
_entry.id   AF-A0A3A4ALC7-F1
#
_cell.length_a   1.000
_cell.length_b   1.000
_cell.length_c   1.000
_cell.angle_alpha   90.00
_cell.angle_beta   90.00
_cell.angle_gamma   90.00
#
_symmetry.space_group_name_H-M   'P 1'
#
loop_
_entity.id
_entity.type
_entity.pdbx_description
1 polymer ?
#
loop_
_entity_poly.entity_id
_entity_poly.type
_entity_poly.pdbx_seq_one_letter_code
_entity_poly.pdbx_strand_id
1 'polypeptide(L)' 'MSVLSVCEEITVWCRNGAFHWREDGVPATHPLDDPVGAARLIARRHSHDKPQERAASYPEEQPAPSPERQTA' A
#
# COMPACT_ATOMS: atom_id res chain seq x y z
N MET A 1 10.63 3.93 17.98
CA MET A 1 11.31 3.19 16.90
C MET A 1 10.34 3.12 15.74
N SER A 2 10.64 3.80 14.62
CA SER A 2 9.78 3.81 13.43
C SER A 2 10.39 2.87 12.39
N VAL A 3 9.63 1.86 11.98
CA VAL A 3 10.03 0.97 10.87
C VAL A 3 9.72 1.67 9.56
N LEU A 4 10.71 1.77 8.69
CA LEU A 4 10.48 2.14 7.29
C LEU A 4 9.67 0.98 6.68
N SER A 5 8.44 1.26 6.24
CA SER A 5 7.63 0.32 5.48
C SER A 5 8.43 -0.11 4.26
N VAL A 6 8.99 -1.31 4.27
CA VAL A 6 9.61 -1.91 3.09
C VAL A 6 8.45 -2.37 2.21
N CYS A 7 8.10 -1.59 1.19
CA CYS A 7 7.34 -2.14 0.07
C CYS A 7 8.27 -3.15 -0.60
N GLU A 8 8.19 -4.41 -0.20
CA GLU A 8 8.95 -5.48 -0.85
C GLU A 8 8.52 -5.54 -2.32
N GLU A 9 9.46 -5.24 -3.22
CA GLU A 9 9.22 -5.38 -4.65
C GLU A 9 9.05 -6.86 -4.98
N ILE A 10 7.85 -7.23 -5.42
CA ILE A 10 7.57 -8.57 -5.91
C ILE A 10 7.89 -8.68 -7.39
N THR A 11 8.77 -9.61 -7.74
CA THR A 11 9.04 -9.96 -9.13
C THR A 11 8.18 -11.15 -9.53
N VAL A 12 7.37 -10.96 -10.57
CA VAL A 12 6.53 -12.01 -11.16
C VAL A 12 7.10 -12.40 -12.52
N TRP A 13 7.33 -13.69 -12.73
CA TRP A 13 7.78 -14.26 -13.99
C TRP A 13 6.64 -14.97 -14.69
N CYS A 14 6.50 -14.77 -16.00
CA CYS A 14 5.63 -15.58 -16.84
C CYS A 14 6.47 -16.68 -17.51
N ARG A 15 6.18 -17.95 -17.18
CA ARG A 15 6.86 -19.10 -17.77
C ARG A 15 5.89 -20.26 -17.93
N ASN A 16 5.89 -20.88 -19.11
CA ASN A 16 5.11 -22.08 -19.44
C ASN A 16 3.60 -21.93 -19.20
N GLY A 17 3.01 -20.78 -19.53
CA GLY A 17 1.57 -20.56 -19.33
C GLY A 17 1.16 -20.39 -17.85
N ALA A 18 2.11 -20.00 -17.00
CA ALA A 18 1.85 -19.71 -15.60
C ALA A 18 2.67 -18.49 -15.12
N PHE A 19 2.11 -17.79 -14.14
CA PHE A 19 2.80 -16.82 -13.31
C PHE A 19 3.57 -17.55 -12.21
N HIS A 20 4.80 -17.12 -11.95
CA HIS A 20 5.66 -17.61 -10.89
C HIS A 20 6.18 -16.43 -10.09
N TRP A 21 6.23 -16.53 -8.77
CA TRP A 21 6.86 -15.53 -7.90
C TRP A 21 7.44 -16.22 -6.66
N ARG A 22 8.14 -15.45 -5.83
CA ARG A 22 8.56 -15.90 -4.49
C ARG A 22 7.78 -15.15 -3.43
N GLU A 23 7.28 -15.88 -2.45
CA GLU A 23 6.58 -15.39 -1.28
C GLU A 23 7.34 -15.88 -0.04
N ASP A 24 7.96 -14.96 0.71
CA ASP A 24 8.82 -15.29 1.87
C ASP A 24 9.91 -16.35 1.57
N GLY A 25 10.43 -16.34 0.34
CA GLY A 25 11.41 -17.33 -0.14
C GLY A 25 10.81 -18.63 -0.69
N VAL A 26 9.51 -18.85 -0.53
CA VAL A 26 8.76 -20.00 -1.06
C VAL A 26 8.32 -19.71 -2.50
N PRO A 27 8.56 -20.62 -3.46
CA PRO A 27 8.05 -20.45 -4.82
C PRO A 27 6.53 -20.63 -4.85
N ALA A 28 5.84 -19.70 -5.51
CA ALA A 28 4.41 -19.75 -5.78
C ALA A 28 4.16 -19.77 -7.29
N THR A 29 3.10 -20.46 -7.71
CA THR A 29 2.72 -20.62 -9.11
C THR A 29 1.22 -20.41 -9.28
N HIS A 30 0.82 -19.71 -10.34
CA HIS A 30 -0.58 -19.47 -10.70
C HIS A 30 -0.80 -19.61 -12.20
N PRO A 31 -1.92 -20.18 -12.66
CA PRO A 31 -2.25 -20.25 -14.09
C PRO A 31 -2.35 -18.86 -14.73
N LEU A 32 -1.91 -18.75 -15.99
CA LEU A 32 -1.97 -17.50 -16.76
C LEU A 32 -3.39 -17.10 -17.15
N ASP A 33 -4.32 -18.06 -17.17
CA ASP A 33 -5.73 -17.87 -17.54
C ASP A 33 -6.52 -17.04 -16.51
N ASP A 34 -5.96 -16.83 -15.31
CA ASP A 34 -6.55 -15.99 -14.27
C ASP A 34 -5.52 -14.97 -13.71
N PRO A 35 -5.24 -13.89 -14.45
CA PRO A 35 -4.31 -12.84 -14.02
C PRO A 35 -4.87 -12.04 -12.82
N VAL A 36 -6.19 -11.96 -12.67
CA VAL A 36 -6.84 -11.24 -11.57
C VAL A 36 -6.70 -12.00 -10.26
N GLY A 37 -6.85 -13.33 -10.29
CA GLY A 37 -6.57 -14.20 -9.15
C GLY A 37 -5.13 -14.09 -8.68
N ALA A 38 -4.17 -14.14 -9.62
CA ALA A 38 -2.75 -13.94 -9.32
C ALA A 38 -2.50 -12.59 -8.63
N ALA A 39 -3.02 -11.50 -9.19
CA ALA A 39 -2.89 -10.16 -8.61
C ALA A 39 -3.53 -10.06 -7.21
N ARG A 40 -4.67 -10.71 -6.98
CA ARG A 40 -5.34 -10.74 -5.66
C ARG A 40 -4.52 -11.49 -4.61
N LEU A 41 -3.88 -12.59 -4.97
CA LEU A 41 -3.01 -13.35 -4.05
C LEU A 41 -1.82 -12.50 -3.65
N ILE A 42 -1.15 -11.90 -4.63
CA ILE A 42 -0.03 -10.97 -4.43
C ILE A 42 -0.46 -9.80 -3.54
N ALA A 43 -1.58 -9.13 -3.87
CA ALA A 43 -2.05 -7.96 -3.14
C ALA A 43 -2.42 -8.27 -1.69
N ARG A 44 -3.03 -9.42 -1.39
CA ARG A 44 -3.38 -9.82 -0.03
C ARG A 44 -2.14 -9.92 0.87
N ARG A 45 -1.03 -10.43 0.34
CA ARG A 45 0.21 -10.56 1.09
C ARG A 45 0.86 -9.20 1.38
N HIS A 46 0.93 -8.32 0.39
CA HIS A 46 1.49 -6.97 0.58
C HIS A 46 0.58 -6.03 1.39
N SER A 47 -0.73 -6.26 1.40
CA SER A 47 -1.66 -5.45 2.20
C SER A 47 -1.54 -5.73 3.69
N HIS A 48 -1.06 -6.92 4.07
CA HIS A 48 -0.83 -7.27 5.48
C HIS A 48 0.38 -6.57 6.10
N ASP A 49 1.27 -6.00 5.27
CA ASP A 49 2.48 -5.31 5.72
C ASP A 49 2.38 -3.78 5.64
N LYS A 50 1.22 -3.22 5.25
CA LYS A 50 1.01 -1.78 5.44
C LYS A 50 0.88 -1.54 6.94
N PRO A 51 1.77 -0.72 7.57
CA PRO A 51 1.41 -0.12 8.83
C PRO A 51 0.12 0.62 8.54
N GLN A 52 -0.96 0.24 9.21
CA GLN A 52 -2.21 0.97 9.20
C GLN A 52 -1.84 2.42 9.45
N GLU A 53 -1.84 3.23 8.39
CA GLU A 53 -1.65 4.66 8.44
C GLU A 53 -2.83 5.13 9.26
N ARG A 54 -2.62 5.18 10.58
CA ARG A 54 -3.56 5.71 11.55
C ARG A 54 -3.85 7.07 11.00
N ALA A 55 -5.04 7.21 10.40
CA ALA A 55 -5.54 8.44 9.84
C ALA A 55 -5.11 9.54 10.80
N ALA A 56 -4.12 10.32 10.37
CA ALA A 56 -3.79 11.54 11.05
C ALA A 56 -5.04 12.38 10.83
N SER A 57 -5.97 12.32 11.79
CA SER A 57 -6.91 13.39 12.04
C SER A 57 -6.03 14.61 12.25
N TYR A 58 -5.77 15.35 11.18
CA TYR A 58 -5.39 16.73 11.29
C TYR A 58 -6.53 17.39 12.09
N PRO A 59 -6.25 18.02 13.24
CA PRO A 59 -7.25 18.88 13.84
C PRO A 59 -7.57 19.96 12.80
N GLU A 60 -8.85 20.05 12.44
CA GLU A 60 -9.40 21.05 11.55
C GLU A 60 -8.95 22.44 12.06
N GLU A 61 -8.01 23.05 11.35
CA GLU A 61 -7.46 24.36 11.69
C GLU A 61 -8.58 25.40 11.49
N GLN A 62 -9.21 25.81 12.60
CA GLN A 62 -10.21 26.88 12.60
C GLN A 62 -9.59 28.15 11.99
N PRO A 63 -10.20 28.76 10.95
CA PRO A 63 -9.68 30.01 10.42
C PRO A 63 -9.78 31.12 11.49
N ALA A 64 -8.66 31.79 11.73
CA ALA A 64 -8.51 32.86 12.70
C ALA A 64 -9.52 34.01 12.47
N PRO A 65 -10.02 34.68 13.53
CA PRO A 65 -10.92 35.82 13.36
C PRO A 65 -10.19 37.00 12.71
N SER A 66 -10.79 37.56 11.66
CA SER A 66 -10.33 38.75 10.95
C SER A 66 -10.13 39.94 11.92
N PRO A 67 -9.00 40.67 11.85
CA PRO A 67 -8.81 41.87 12.66
C PRO A 67 -9.74 42.99 12.18
N GLU A 68 -10.64 43.40 13.06
CA GLU A 68 -11.50 44.56 12.88
C GLU A 68 -10.65 45.82 12.66
N ARG A 69 -11.07 46.63 11.67
CA ARG A 69 -10.47 47.92 11.36
C ARG A 69 -10.60 48.87 12.55
N GLN A 70 -9.51 49.12 13.26
CA GLN A 70 -9.38 50.31 14.10
C GLN A 70 -8.89 51.47 13.23
N THR A 71 -9.83 52.30 12.76
CA THR A 71 -9.55 53.66 12.30
C THR A 71 -9.55 54.56 13.53
N ALA A 72 -8.40 55.21 13.77
CA ALA A 72 -8.28 56.40 14.59
C ALA A 72 -8.59 57.65 13.75
#